data_AF-A0A9K3LL92-F1
#
_entry.id   AF-A0A9K3LL92-F1
#
_cell.length_a   1.000
_cell.length_b   1.000
_cell.length_c   1.000
_cell.angle_alpha   90.00
_cell.angle_beta   90.00
_cell.angle_gamma   90.00
#
_symmetry.space_group_name_H-M   'P 1'
#
loop_
_entity.id
_entity.type
_entity.pdbx_description
1 polymer ?
#
loop_
_entity_poly.entity_id
_entity_poly.type
_entity_poly.pdbx_seq_one_letter_code
_entity_poly.pdbx_strand_id
1 'polypeptide(L)'
;MPTKRKHPSSSSSSVRSVRDSTPNDEVVITSPSASPITSKEGLAKVAADALQLSSTVLTTTDQALEWCHLARDLWLNDSTREDDLVTVEQLYRAALNAKRKRADGNTNKKKKKKTTTSTSYAALSPSDYRKAGERLSLLYLQSGRPQKAKPGLNYFGFTCRLSETILNYPQYKNPPNYQNKKNSNTKTTPPACILDEFLSESQFKYLQDLFVDIDAEYWTGHDYAVEPPSPYFSYVIPIQQKNKQGSFLDSLIQQIVDCPQLRRKFPLLAKARYVEMWAHNRPHASGHQMHFDSDNEGIGGVRNPIISTILYLSDCKNNGGGVGGPSLITNQRLQSTSLSNVRGWLAYSKPRRLVAFDGTVLHGVIPGKGVVPAAAAADDDSLPQPRHEQRRVTLMLAFWKDIQLRDSVKPGAARPWPKGDDVPSWARKLLNARVRCGSDGSSPKMVDPVPIGHVYEDLDGNPLSNHQIMPEYEEVFQGF
;
A
#
# COMPACT_ATOMS: atom_id res chain seq x y z
N MET A 1 46.63 -45.31 30.73
CA MET A 1 46.99 -46.19 29.58
C MET A 1 45.68 -46.62 28.90
N PRO A 2 45.61 -46.70 27.57
CA PRO A 2 44.89 -45.70 26.76
C PRO A 2 43.71 -46.22 25.90
N THR A 3 43.06 -45.26 25.20
CA THR A 3 42.24 -45.37 23.96
C THR A 3 40.75 -45.70 24.13
N LYS A 4 39.77 -45.12 23.42
CA LYS A 4 39.71 -44.33 22.17
C LYS A 4 38.37 -43.55 22.18
N ARG A 5 38.37 -42.22 22.01
CA ARG A 5 37.16 -41.43 21.66
C ARG A 5 37.05 -41.38 20.13
N LYS A 6 35.89 -41.77 19.57
CA LYS A 6 35.50 -41.49 18.19
C LYS A 6 34.62 -40.23 18.17
N HIS A 7 35.05 -39.22 17.42
CA HIS A 7 34.20 -38.10 16.98
C HIS A 7 33.38 -38.53 15.77
N PRO A 8 32.13 -38.05 15.60
CA PRO A 8 31.43 -38.12 14.33
C PRO A 8 31.83 -36.93 13.42
N SER A 9 32.13 -37.27 12.18
CA SER A 9 32.46 -36.41 11.05
C SER A 9 31.24 -35.62 10.57
N SER A 10 31.41 -34.30 10.42
CA SER A 10 30.50 -33.40 9.71
C SER A 10 30.69 -33.53 8.20
N SER A 11 29.60 -33.83 7.49
CA SER A 11 29.54 -33.80 6.02
C SER A 11 29.20 -32.38 5.55
N SER A 12 30.17 -31.72 4.92
CA SER A 12 30.00 -30.46 4.19
C SER A 12 29.44 -30.73 2.80
N SER A 13 28.23 -30.24 2.52
CA SER A 13 27.66 -30.19 1.19
C SER A 13 28.10 -28.89 0.49
N SER A 14 29.02 -29.01 -0.47
CA SER A 14 29.40 -27.94 -1.40
C SER A 14 28.20 -27.49 -2.24
N VAL A 15 27.76 -26.26 -2.03
CA VAL A 15 26.90 -25.54 -2.98
C VAL A 15 27.78 -24.92 -4.04
N ARG A 16 27.55 -25.30 -5.30
CA ARG A 16 28.23 -24.76 -6.49
C ARG A 16 27.87 -23.29 -6.67
N SER A 17 28.90 -22.45 -6.77
CA SER A 17 28.77 -21.06 -7.18
C SER A 17 28.35 -21.01 -8.66
N VAL A 18 27.27 -20.28 -8.94
CA VAL A 18 26.88 -19.90 -10.29
C VAL A 18 27.66 -18.63 -10.62
N ARG A 19 28.32 -18.65 -11.78
CA ARG A 19 29.21 -17.60 -12.28
C ARG A 19 28.42 -16.37 -12.72
N ASP A 20 29.04 -15.22 -12.46
CA ASP A 20 28.71 -13.90 -13.00
C ASP A 20 28.48 -13.93 -14.51
N SER A 21 27.34 -13.40 -14.92
CA SER A 21 27.07 -12.96 -16.29
C SER A 21 27.06 -11.44 -16.32
N THR A 22 27.96 -10.87 -17.11
CA THR A 22 28.09 -9.45 -17.44
C THR A 22 26.79 -8.86 -18.01
N PRO A 23 26.52 -7.56 -17.83
CA PRO A 23 25.32 -6.93 -18.35
C PRO A 23 25.44 -6.71 -19.86
N ASN A 24 24.44 -7.18 -20.61
CA ASN A 24 24.22 -6.78 -21.99
C ASN A 24 23.67 -5.36 -22.02
N ASP A 25 24.20 -4.53 -22.92
CA ASP A 25 23.67 -3.23 -23.28
C ASP A 25 22.19 -3.35 -23.70
N GLU A 26 21.28 -2.84 -22.87
CA GLU A 26 19.88 -2.66 -23.25
C GLU A 26 19.76 -1.45 -24.19
N VAL A 27 19.40 -1.75 -25.43
CA VAL A 27 18.95 -0.75 -26.41
C VAL A 27 17.67 -0.10 -25.87
N VAL A 28 17.76 1.18 -25.54
CA VAL A 28 16.61 2.03 -25.22
C VAL A 28 15.75 2.16 -26.48
N ILE A 29 14.66 1.41 -26.53
CA ILE A 29 13.62 1.58 -27.55
C ILE A 29 12.74 2.75 -27.09
N THR A 30 12.93 3.91 -27.71
CA THR A 30 12.00 5.03 -27.58
C THR A 30 10.71 4.69 -28.32
N SER A 31 9.61 4.59 -27.57
CA SER A 31 8.26 4.40 -28.13
C SER A 31 7.79 5.71 -28.79
N PRO A 32 7.07 5.65 -29.91
CA PRO A 32 6.55 6.86 -30.57
C PRO A 32 5.46 7.51 -29.70
N SER A 33 5.61 8.82 -29.50
CA SER A 33 4.67 9.70 -28.82
C SER A 33 3.34 9.75 -29.58
N ALA A 34 2.32 9.04 -29.07
CA ALA A 34 0.93 9.27 -29.43
C ALA A 34 0.39 10.40 -28.54
N SER A 35 -0.31 11.36 -29.13
CA SER A 35 -0.96 12.45 -28.37
C SER A 35 -1.96 11.84 -27.36
N PRO A 36 -1.87 12.17 -26.07
CA PRO A 36 -2.75 11.56 -25.07
C PRO A 36 -4.20 11.99 -25.33
N ILE A 37 -5.11 11.01 -25.44
CA ILE A 37 -6.55 11.24 -25.45
C ILE A 37 -6.92 11.66 -24.01
N THR A 38 -6.96 12.96 -23.75
CA THR A 38 -7.20 13.50 -22.39
C THR A 38 -8.64 13.90 -22.14
N SER A 39 -9.52 13.91 -23.16
CA SER A 39 -10.91 14.29 -22.96
C SER A 39 -11.76 13.12 -22.44
N LYS A 40 -12.61 13.41 -21.45
CA LYS A 40 -13.54 12.45 -20.85
C LYS A 40 -14.43 11.75 -21.89
N GLU A 41 -14.91 12.50 -22.88
CA GLU A 41 -15.71 11.98 -24.00
C GLU A 41 -14.91 11.00 -24.86
N GLY A 42 -13.60 11.26 -25.04
CA GLY A 42 -12.70 10.35 -25.73
C GLY A 42 -12.56 9.02 -25.00
N LEU A 43 -12.34 9.04 -23.68
CA LEU A 43 -12.18 7.81 -22.88
C LEU A 43 -13.46 6.97 -22.83
N ALA A 44 -14.62 7.60 -22.64
CA ALA A 44 -15.91 6.90 -22.64
C ALA A 44 -16.20 6.23 -23.99
N LYS A 45 -15.88 6.93 -25.10
CA LYS A 45 -15.98 6.37 -26.45
C LYS A 45 -15.03 5.20 -26.64
N VAL A 46 -13.76 5.32 -26.22
CA VAL A 46 -12.77 4.24 -26.29
C VAL A 46 -13.26 2.99 -25.54
N ALA A 47 -13.86 3.14 -24.35
CA ALA A 47 -14.39 2.01 -23.59
C ALA A 47 -15.62 1.35 -24.27
N ALA A 48 -16.53 2.17 -24.81
CA ALA A 48 -17.68 1.65 -25.57
C ALA A 48 -17.23 0.89 -26.83
N ASP A 49 -16.29 1.47 -27.58
CA ASP A 49 -15.69 0.85 -28.77
C ASP A 49 -14.93 -0.44 -28.40
N ALA A 50 -14.18 -0.44 -27.29
CA ALA A 50 -13.46 -1.60 -26.78
C ALA A 50 -14.37 -2.78 -26.46
N LEU A 51 -15.51 -2.53 -25.80
CA LEU A 51 -16.51 -3.56 -25.51
C LEU A 51 -17.11 -4.14 -26.79
N GLN A 52 -17.49 -3.29 -27.74
CA GLN A 52 -18.08 -3.71 -29.00
C GLN A 52 -17.08 -4.56 -29.82
N LEU A 53 -15.82 -4.12 -29.89
CA LEU A 53 -14.74 -4.81 -30.61
C LEU A 53 -14.36 -6.15 -29.97
N SER A 54 -14.36 -6.26 -28.64
CA SER A 54 -13.98 -7.49 -27.92
C SER A 54 -14.83 -8.72 -28.28
N SER A 55 -16.05 -8.50 -28.80
CA SER A 55 -16.99 -9.56 -29.14
C SER A 55 -16.86 -10.10 -30.57
N THR A 56 -16.17 -9.38 -31.46
CA THR A 56 -16.21 -9.67 -32.92
C THR A 56 -14.87 -9.57 -33.65
N VAL A 57 -13.89 -8.83 -33.12
CA VAL A 57 -12.62 -8.56 -33.80
C VAL A 57 -11.45 -9.09 -32.98
N LEU A 58 -10.45 -9.67 -33.66
CA LEU A 58 -9.20 -10.08 -33.02
C LEU A 58 -8.47 -8.85 -32.48
N THR A 59 -8.17 -8.86 -31.21
CA THR A 59 -7.48 -7.77 -30.52
C THR A 59 -5.98 -8.09 -30.47
N THR A 60 -5.14 -7.08 -30.69
CA THR A 60 -3.68 -7.22 -30.49
C THR A 60 -3.36 -7.27 -28.99
N THR A 61 -2.21 -7.84 -28.63
CA THR A 61 -1.70 -7.79 -27.25
C THR A 61 -1.59 -6.35 -26.77
N ASP A 62 -1.06 -5.46 -27.61
CA ASP A 62 -0.79 -4.06 -27.28
C ASP A 62 -2.06 -3.29 -26.98
N GLN A 63 -3.14 -3.52 -27.73
CA GLN A 63 -4.43 -2.87 -27.48
C GLN A 63 -5.05 -3.34 -26.15
N ALA A 64 -4.97 -4.64 -25.85
CA ALA A 64 -5.47 -5.14 -24.57
C ALA A 64 -4.68 -4.58 -23.38
N LEU A 65 -3.36 -4.40 -23.55
CA LEU A 65 -2.49 -3.78 -22.56
C LEU A 65 -2.79 -2.28 -22.41
N GLU A 66 -3.00 -1.56 -23.51
CA GLU A 66 -3.42 -0.16 -23.53
C GLU A 66 -4.72 0.04 -22.75
N TRP A 67 -5.74 -0.81 -22.93
CA TRP A 67 -6.97 -0.76 -22.12
C TRP A 67 -6.70 -0.96 -20.63
N CYS A 68 -5.76 -1.83 -20.25
CA CYS A 68 -5.38 -2.00 -18.85
C CYS A 68 -4.72 -0.75 -18.26
N HIS A 69 -3.89 -0.06 -19.04
CA HIS A 69 -3.25 1.20 -18.65
C HIS A 69 -4.29 2.32 -18.53
N LEU A 70 -5.12 2.52 -19.55
CA LEU A 70 -6.21 3.52 -19.52
C LEU A 70 -7.16 3.31 -18.34
N ALA A 71 -7.55 2.06 -18.07
CA ALA A 71 -8.38 1.73 -16.92
C ALA A 71 -7.69 2.12 -15.61
N ARG A 72 -6.39 1.88 -15.50
CA ARG A 72 -5.65 2.15 -14.28
C ARG A 72 -5.38 3.62 -14.06
N ASP A 73 -4.97 4.33 -15.09
CA ASP A 73 -4.75 5.78 -15.05
C ASP A 73 -6.05 6.52 -14.70
N LEU A 74 -7.17 6.10 -15.31
CA LEU A 74 -8.48 6.66 -15.01
C LEU A 74 -8.93 6.37 -13.57
N TRP A 75 -8.55 5.24 -12.99
CA TRP A 75 -8.92 4.88 -11.61
C TRP A 75 -8.02 5.57 -10.56
N LEU A 76 -6.75 5.79 -10.88
CA LEU A 76 -5.80 6.49 -10.01
C LEU A 76 -5.90 8.01 -10.10
N ASN A 77 -6.71 8.55 -11.01
CA ASN A 77 -6.85 9.98 -11.18
C ASN A 77 -7.60 10.61 -9.99
N ASP A 78 -7.17 11.78 -9.53
CA ASP A 78 -7.85 12.43 -8.41
C ASP A 78 -9.19 13.08 -8.78
N SER A 79 -9.50 13.15 -10.08
CA SER A 79 -10.76 13.63 -10.63
C SER A 79 -11.71 12.50 -11.04
N THR A 80 -11.43 11.23 -10.71
CA THR A 80 -12.30 10.10 -11.04
C THR A 80 -13.70 10.31 -10.45
N ARG A 81 -14.72 10.17 -11.29
CA ARG A 81 -16.14 10.24 -10.93
C ARG A 81 -16.78 8.85 -10.97
N GLU A 82 -18.00 8.73 -10.45
CA GLU A 82 -18.70 7.45 -10.40
C GLU A 82 -18.89 6.82 -11.79
N ASP A 83 -19.22 7.64 -12.80
CA ASP A 83 -19.34 7.17 -14.19
C ASP A 83 -17.99 6.68 -14.77
N ASP A 84 -16.88 7.22 -14.27
CA ASP A 84 -15.55 6.81 -14.72
C ASP A 84 -15.23 5.41 -14.18
N LEU A 85 -15.72 5.02 -13.00
CA LEU A 85 -15.57 3.65 -12.48
C LEU A 85 -16.31 2.62 -13.34
N VAL A 86 -17.41 3.00 -13.98
CA VAL A 86 -18.06 2.15 -14.99
C VAL A 86 -17.13 1.97 -16.18
N THR A 87 -16.51 3.04 -16.67
CA THR A 87 -15.53 3.00 -17.77
C THR A 87 -14.33 2.12 -17.42
N VAL A 88 -13.79 2.25 -16.21
CA VAL A 88 -12.71 1.39 -15.68
C VAL A 88 -13.12 -0.09 -15.70
N GLU A 89 -14.33 -0.43 -15.22
CA GLU A 89 -14.85 -1.79 -15.28
C GLU A 89 -14.90 -2.31 -16.71
N GLN A 90 -15.42 -1.51 -17.65
CA GLN A 90 -15.58 -1.88 -19.05
C GLN A 90 -14.23 -2.14 -19.73
N LEU A 91 -13.23 -1.29 -19.50
CA LEU A 91 -11.89 -1.43 -20.06
C LEU A 91 -11.19 -2.71 -19.57
N TYR A 92 -11.23 -3.01 -18.26
CA TYR A 92 -10.68 -4.28 -17.76
C TYR A 92 -11.41 -5.50 -18.33
N ARG A 93 -12.73 -5.45 -18.46
CA ARG A 93 -13.51 -6.53 -19.08
C ARG A 93 -13.14 -6.72 -20.56
N ALA A 94 -12.96 -5.63 -21.30
CA ALA A 94 -12.53 -5.68 -22.70
C ALA A 94 -11.14 -6.33 -22.81
N ALA A 95 -10.18 -5.93 -21.95
CA ALA A 95 -8.83 -6.48 -21.93
C ALA A 95 -8.79 -7.97 -21.58
N LEU A 96 -9.59 -8.42 -20.61
CA LEU A 96 -9.67 -9.84 -20.22
C LEU A 96 -10.37 -10.71 -21.29
N ASN A 97 -11.33 -10.14 -22.04
CA ASN A 97 -12.02 -10.87 -23.10
C ASN A 97 -11.25 -10.88 -24.43
N ALA A 98 -10.29 -9.98 -24.61
CA ALA A 98 -9.47 -9.88 -25.81
C ALA A 98 -8.81 -11.23 -26.17
N LYS A 99 -9.01 -11.67 -27.41
CA LYS A 99 -8.41 -12.89 -27.97
C LYS A 99 -7.49 -12.58 -29.13
N ARG A 100 -6.37 -13.30 -29.21
CA ARG A 100 -5.45 -13.30 -30.35
C ARG A 100 -5.49 -14.64 -31.09
N LYS A 101 -5.37 -14.59 -32.42
CA LYS A 101 -5.07 -15.80 -33.21
C LYS A 101 -3.60 -16.16 -33.01
N ARG A 102 -3.32 -17.46 -33.00
CA ARG A 102 -1.94 -17.94 -33.12
C ARG A 102 -1.39 -17.38 -34.43
N ALA A 103 -0.25 -16.69 -34.39
CA ALA A 103 0.48 -16.40 -35.61
C ALA A 103 0.81 -17.77 -36.22
N ASP A 104 0.17 -18.10 -37.34
CA ASP A 104 0.45 -19.32 -38.08
C ASP A 104 1.89 -19.20 -38.57
N GLY A 105 2.81 -19.70 -37.75
CA GLY A 105 4.23 -19.74 -38.03
C GLY A 105 4.39 -20.39 -39.40
N ASN A 106 4.87 -19.57 -40.34
CA ASN A 106 4.98 -19.80 -41.77
C ASN A 106 5.71 -21.13 -42.07
N THR A 107 4.98 -22.24 -41.96
CA THR A 107 5.49 -23.58 -42.23
C THR A 107 4.91 -24.00 -43.56
N ASN A 108 5.73 -23.86 -44.60
CA ASN A 108 5.54 -24.39 -45.94
C ASN A 108 5.19 -25.89 -45.88
N LYS A 109 3.91 -26.25 -45.69
CA LYS A 109 3.43 -27.62 -45.78
C LYS A 109 2.11 -27.71 -46.54
N LYS A 110 2.21 -28.50 -47.60
CA LYS A 110 1.22 -28.82 -48.63
C LYS A 110 -0.20 -29.00 -48.08
N LYS A 111 -1.13 -28.35 -48.78
CA LYS A 111 -2.60 -28.38 -48.69
C LYS A 111 -3.16 -29.77 -48.34
N LYS A 112 -3.53 -29.99 -47.07
CA LYS A 112 -4.59 -30.93 -46.70
C LYS A 112 -5.72 -30.13 -46.07
N LYS A 113 -6.89 -30.11 -46.71
CA LYS A 113 -8.15 -29.56 -46.18
C LYS A 113 -8.52 -30.34 -44.91
N LYS A 114 -8.07 -29.88 -43.74
CA LYS A 114 -8.63 -30.25 -42.44
C LYS A 114 -9.30 -29.00 -41.89
N THR A 115 -10.56 -29.14 -41.51
CA THR A 115 -11.34 -28.17 -40.73
C THR A 115 -10.65 -27.96 -39.38
N THR A 116 -9.69 -27.03 -39.33
CA THR A 116 -8.95 -26.68 -38.12
C THR A 116 -9.78 -25.72 -37.29
N THR A 117 -10.27 -26.21 -36.15
CA THR A 117 -10.81 -25.38 -35.07
C THR A 117 -9.74 -24.38 -34.65
N SER A 118 -9.92 -23.11 -35.03
CA SER A 118 -9.05 -22.00 -34.66
C SER A 118 -8.95 -21.91 -33.13
N THR A 119 -7.83 -22.34 -32.57
CA THR A 119 -7.56 -22.18 -31.13
C THR A 119 -7.21 -20.72 -30.86
N SER A 120 -8.13 -20.00 -30.23
CA SER A 120 -7.90 -18.61 -29.78
C SER A 120 -7.20 -18.61 -28.42
N TYR A 121 -6.25 -17.71 -28.23
CA TYR A 121 -5.57 -17.50 -26.93
C TYR A 121 -5.95 -16.13 -26.35
N ALA A 122 -5.80 -15.95 -25.04
CA ALA A 122 -5.88 -14.62 -24.43
C ALA A 122 -4.85 -13.68 -25.08
N ALA A 123 -5.22 -12.41 -25.29
CA ALA A 123 -4.33 -11.42 -25.87
C ALA A 123 -3.20 -11.03 -24.89
N LEU A 124 -3.56 -10.80 -23.62
CA LEU A 124 -2.63 -10.45 -22.56
C LEU A 124 -1.66 -11.60 -22.21
N SER A 125 -0.48 -11.23 -21.68
CA SER A 125 0.41 -12.18 -21.02
C SER A 125 -0.26 -12.76 -19.76
N PRO A 126 0.14 -13.94 -19.25
CA PRO A 126 -0.43 -14.48 -18.02
C PRO A 126 -0.32 -13.53 -16.81
N SER A 127 0.77 -12.77 -16.70
CA SER A 127 0.99 -11.80 -15.63
C SER A 127 0.04 -10.61 -15.74
N ASP A 128 -0.09 -10.02 -16.93
CA ASP A 128 -0.98 -8.87 -17.14
C ASP A 128 -2.46 -9.27 -17.04
N TYR A 129 -2.79 -10.47 -17.51
CA TYR A 129 -4.13 -11.04 -17.37
C TYR A 129 -4.51 -11.22 -15.89
N ARG A 130 -3.58 -11.71 -15.06
CA ARG A 130 -3.79 -11.83 -13.61
C ARG A 130 -3.99 -10.46 -12.96
N LYS A 131 -3.10 -9.50 -13.23
CA LYS A 131 -3.20 -8.12 -12.69
C LYS A 131 -4.52 -7.45 -13.06
N ALA A 132 -4.94 -7.53 -14.34
CA ALA A 132 -6.20 -6.97 -14.80
C ALA A 132 -7.41 -7.62 -14.08
N GLY A 133 -7.36 -8.94 -13.89
CA GLY A 133 -8.40 -9.68 -13.19
C GLY A 133 -8.48 -9.40 -11.69
N GLU A 134 -7.34 -9.24 -11.02
CA GLU A 134 -7.25 -8.83 -9.61
C GLU A 134 -7.82 -7.43 -9.40
N ARG A 135 -7.45 -6.47 -10.26
CA ARG A 135 -7.95 -5.09 -10.24
C ARG A 135 -9.47 -5.03 -10.46
N LEU A 136 -9.98 -5.77 -11.43
CA LEU A 136 -11.43 -5.88 -11.66
C LEU A 136 -12.15 -6.52 -10.47
N SER A 137 -11.54 -7.53 -9.85
CA SER A 137 -12.09 -8.19 -8.66
C SER A 137 -12.17 -7.24 -7.46
N LEU A 138 -11.12 -6.42 -7.24
CA LEU A 138 -11.14 -5.37 -6.24
C LEU A 138 -12.29 -4.39 -6.46
N LEU A 139 -12.47 -3.91 -7.70
CA LEU A 139 -13.56 -2.99 -8.05
C LEU A 139 -14.94 -3.60 -7.73
N TYR A 140 -15.12 -4.90 -8.02
CA TYR A 140 -16.35 -5.62 -7.66
C TYR A 140 -16.56 -5.71 -6.15
N LEU A 141 -15.51 -6.03 -5.38
CA LEU A 141 -15.60 -6.14 -3.93
C LEU A 141 -15.89 -4.79 -3.26
N GLN A 142 -15.18 -3.73 -3.68
CA GLN A 142 -15.39 -2.36 -3.19
C GLN A 142 -16.77 -1.78 -3.53
N SER A 143 -17.41 -2.28 -4.58
CA SER A 143 -18.77 -1.89 -4.99
C SER A 143 -19.86 -2.81 -4.42
N GLY A 144 -19.55 -3.69 -3.46
CA GLY A 144 -20.53 -4.58 -2.84
C GLY A 144 -21.06 -5.66 -3.78
N ARG A 145 -20.23 -6.11 -4.74
CA ARG A 145 -20.59 -7.16 -5.73
C ARG A 145 -19.65 -8.38 -5.63
N PRO A 146 -19.45 -8.99 -4.43
CA PRO A 146 -18.50 -10.10 -4.25
C PRO A 146 -18.77 -11.31 -5.17
N GLN A 147 -20.03 -11.58 -5.49
CA GLN A 147 -20.44 -12.63 -6.41
C GLN A 147 -19.87 -12.46 -7.82
N LYS A 148 -19.57 -11.23 -8.26
CA LYS A 148 -18.93 -10.97 -9.57
C LYS A 148 -17.41 -11.18 -9.52
N ALA A 149 -16.78 -10.96 -8.36
CA ALA A 149 -15.35 -11.17 -8.17
C ALA A 149 -15.01 -12.67 -8.08
N LYS A 150 -15.86 -13.47 -7.43
CA LYS A 150 -15.60 -14.89 -7.11
C LYS A 150 -15.08 -15.72 -8.30
N PRO A 151 -15.68 -15.71 -9.50
CA PRO A 151 -15.19 -16.52 -10.61
C PRO A 151 -13.76 -16.16 -11.04
N GLY A 152 -13.43 -14.87 -11.06
CA GLY A 152 -12.09 -14.39 -11.38
C GLY A 152 -11.09 -14.80 -10.31
N LEU A 153 -11.43 -14.59 -9.04
CA LEU A 153 -10.56 -14.98 -7.91
C LEU A 153 -10.26 -16.48 -7.92
N ASN A 154 -11.29 -17.31 -8.12
CA ASN A 154 -11.13 -18.76 -8.21
C ASN A 154 -10.26 -19.17 -9.40
N TYR A 155 -10.42 -18.50 -10.56
CA TYR A 155 -9.60 -18.74 -11.75
C TYR A 155 -8.10 -18.45 -11.50
N PHE A 156 -7.79 -17.46 -10.65
CA PHE A 156 -6.42 -17.10 -10.29
C PHE A 156 -5.82 -17.91 -9.13
N GLY A 157 -6.54 -18.92 -8.64
CA GLY A 157 -6.06 -19.81 -7.58
C GLY A 157 -6.20 -19.24 -6.16
N PHE A 158 -6.94 -18.14 -5.98
CA PHE A 158 -7.23 -17.66 -4.63
C PHE A 158 -8.21 -18.60 -3.94
N THR A 159 -7.98 -18.88 -2.67
CA THR A 159 -8.84 -19.73 -1.83
C THR A 159 -9.58 -18.93 -0.76
N CYS A 160 -9.05 -17.77 -0.41
CA CYS A 160 -9.64 -16.84 0.54
C CYS A 160 -9.31 -15.39 0.17
N ARG A 161 -9.91 -14.44 0.87
CA ARG A 161 -9.71 -13.01 0.67
C ARG A 161 -9.82 -12.24 1.97
N LEU A 162 -9.36 -10.98 1.96
CA LEU A 162 -9.74 -10.03 3.00
C LEU A 162 -11.27 -9.89 3.03
N SER A 163 -11.81 -9.72 4.25
CA SER A 163 -13.25 -9.72 4.46
C SER A 163 -13.96 -8.58 3.74
N GLU A 164 -15.23 -8.77 3.40
CA GLU A 164 -16.03 -7.73 2.76
C GLU A 164 -16.08 -6.46 3.63
N THR A 165 -16.12 -6.61 4.95
CA THR A 165 -16.08 -5.48 5.89
C THR A 165 -14.77 -4.68 5.87
N ILE A 166 -13.69 -5.25 5.30
CA ILE A 166 -12.41 -4.60 5.09
C ILE A 166 -12.35 -3.99 3.69
N LEU A 167 -12.65 -4.77 2.65
CA LEU A 167 -12.52 -4.30 1.26
C LEU A 167 -13.65 -3.32 0.88
N ASN A 168 -14.83 -3.47 1.45
CA ASN A 168 -15.97 -2.57 1.33
C ASN A 168 -16.24 -1.83 2.65
N TYR A 169 -15.16 -1.39 3.32
CA TYR A 169 -15.20 -0.76 4.65
C TYR A 169 -16.29 0.32 4.81
N PRO A 170 -16.92 0.44 5.98
CA PRO A 170 -17.97 1.44 6.20
C PRO A 170 -17.42 2.86 6.01
N GLN A 171 -18.22 3.77 5.48
CA GLN A 171 -17.83 5.18 5.43
C GLN A 171 -17.80 5.76 6.85
N TYR A 172 -16.84 6.64 7.14
CA TYR A 172 -16.61 7.17 8.48
C TYR A 172 -17.83 7.89 9.09
N LYS A 173 -18.73 8.45 8.25
CA LYS A 173 -19.97 9.11 8.71
C LYS A 173 -20.98 8.14 9.32
N ASN A 174 -20.93 6.87 8.91
CA ASN A 174 -21.84 5.84 9.35
C ASN A 174 -21.02 4.70 9.95
N PRO A 175 -20.33 4.92 11.08
CA PRO A 175 -19.69 3.81 11.76
C PRO A 175 -20.81 2.81 12.06
N PRO A 176 -20.72 1.56 11.56
CA PRO A 176 -21.68 0.53 11.91
C PRO A 176 -21.86 0.54 13.42
N ASN A 177 -23.11 0.47 13.86
CA ASN A 177 -23.49 0.50 15.27
C ASN A 177 -23.04 -0.83 15.92
N TYR A 178 -21.73 -1.04 16.03
CA TYR A 178 -21.11 -2.19 16.69
C TYR A 178 -21.27 -2.12 18.20
N GLN A 179 -21.72 -0.96 18.72
CA GLN A 179 -22.28 -0.85 20.05
C GLN A 179 -23.66 -1.50 20.07
N ASN A 180 -23.76 -2.81 20.37
CA ASN A 180 -24.80 -3.36 21.27
C ASN A 180 -24.92 -4.90 21.35
N LYS A 181 -24.06 -5.72 20.73
CA LYS A 181 -24.00 -7.15 21.11
C LYS A 181 -22.96 -7.39 22.19
N LYS A 182 -23.37 -7.15 23.45
CA LYS A 182 -22.66 -7.42 24.72
C LYS A 182 -22.25 -8.90 24.96
N ASN A 183 -22.24 -9.76 23.93
CA ASN A 183 -22.13 -11.21 24.11
C ASN A 183 -20.80 -11.85 23.66
N SER A 184 -19.72 -11.10 23.41
CA SER A 184 -18.39 -11.72 23.22
C SER A 184 -17.50 -11.52 24.45
N ASN A 185 -17.29 -12.62 25.18
CA ASN A 185 -16.51 -12.71 26.42
C ASN A 185 -14.99 -12.56 26.22
N THR A 186 -14.55 -12.02 25.08
CA THR A 186 -13.13 -11.86 24.73
C THR A 186 -12.88 -10.45 24.23
N LYS A 187 -12.76 -9.47 25.13
CA LYS A 187 -12.29 -8.12 24.78
C LYS A 187 -10.80 -8.20 24.41
N THR A 188 -10.49 -8.63 23.19
CA THR A 188 -9.15 -8.51 22.63
C THR A 188 -8.81 -7.03 22.53
N THR A 189 -7.81 -6.61 23.30
CA THR A 189 -7.37 -5.21 23.28
C THR A 189 -6.68 -4.94 21.94
N PRO A 190 -6.99 -3.83 21.23
CA PRO A 190 -6.34 -3.52 19.97
C PRO A 190 -4.82 -3.41 20.15
N PRO A 191 -4.00 -3.92 19.22
CA PRO A 191 -2.55 -3.72 19.23
C PRO A 191 -2.15 -2.32 18.75
N ALA A 192 -3.10 -1.38 18.68
CA ALA A 192 -2.92 -0.01 18.23
C ALA A 192 -3.43 1.01 19.27
N CYS A 193 -2.96 2.24 19.13
CA CYS A 193 -3.41 3.45 19.83
C CYS A 193 -3.55 4.57 18.78
N ILE A 194 -4.70 5.23 18.74
CA ILE A 194 -4.96 6.37 17.84
C ILE A 194 -5.06 7.64 18.67
N LEU A 195 -4.34 8.68 18.24
CA LEU A 195 -4.33 10.01 18.84
C LEU A 195 -4.73 11.04 17.78
N ASP A 196 -5.92 11.61 17.93
CA ASP A 196 -6.37 12.76 17.15
C ASP A 196 -5.73 14.05 17.68
N GLU A 197 -5.56 15.03 16.80
CA GLU A 197 -4.94 16.32 17.15
C GLU A 197 -3.56 16.13 17.80
N PHE A 198 -2.79 15.14 17.30
CA PHE A 198 -1.46 14.84 17.81
C PHE A 198 -0.47 15.94 17.47
N LEU A 199 -0.55 16.47 16.25
CA LEU A 199 0.23 17.63 15.81
C LEU A 199 -0.49 18.93 16.16
N SER A 200 0.27 19.96 16.49
CA SER A 200 -0.20 21.34 16.40
C SER A 200 -0.48 21.72 14.94
N GLU A 201 -1.25 22.78 14.71
CA GLU A 201 -1.50 23.32 13.36
C GLU A 201 -0.23 23.76 12.67
N SER A 202 0.67 24.39 13.44
CA SER A 202 1.98 24.81 12.93
C SER A 202 2.84 23.63 12.50
N GLN A 203 2.91 22.55 13.30
CA GLN A 203 3.65 21.33 12.95
C GLN A 203 3.02 20.64 11.73
N PHE A 204 1.69 20.55 11.69
CA PHE A 204 0.96 19.94 10.59
C PHE A 204 1.20 20.69 9.28
N LYS A 205 0.99 22.01 9.26
CA LYS A 205 1.25 22.84 8.08
C LYS A 205 2.69 22.72 7.62
N TYR A 206 3.64 22.73 8.56
CA TYR A 206 5.05 22.55 8.24
C TYR A 206 5.31 21.23 7.51
N LEU A 207 4.79 20.11 8.02
CA LEU A 207 4.91 18.81 7.36
C LEU A 207 4.15 18.76 6.03
N GLN A 208 3.02 19.44 5.91
CA GLN A 208 2.29 19.53 4.64
C GLN A 208 3.12 20.23 3.56
N ASP A 209 3.73 21.37 3.87
CA ASP A 209 4.59 22.12 2.95
C ASP A 209 5.81 21.31 2.49
N LEU A 210 6.19 20.25 3.23
CA LEU A 210 7.30 19.36 2.90
C LEU A 210 6.90 18.14 2.08
N PHE A 211 5.69 17.58 2.30
CA PHE A 211 5.34 16.25 1.83
C PHE A 211 4.06 16.17 0.98
N VAL A 212 3.15 17.15 1.04
CA VAL A 212 1.86 17.01 0.36
C VAL A 212 1.96 17.20 -1.14
N ASP A 213 2.75 18.19 -1.58
CA ASP A 213 2.99 18.44 -3.00
C ASP A 213 3.72 17.24 -3.62
N ILE A 214 3.23 16.74 -4.76
CA ILE A 214 3.84 15.63 -5.51
C ILE A 214 5.20 16.02 -6.09
N ASP A 215 5.40 17.31 -6.36
CA ASP A 215 6.66 17.85 -6.88
C ASP A 215 7.64 18.23 -5.76
N ALA A 216 7.28 17.99 -4.49
CA ALA A 216 8.18 18.24 -3.38
C ALA A 216 9.51 17.48 -3.55
N GLU A 217 10.62 18.11 -3.17
CA GLU A 217 11.98 17.56 -3.33
C GLU A 217 12.16 16.18 -2.68
N TYR A 218 11.37 15.88 -1.65
CA TYR A 218 11.37 14.54 -1.07
C TYR A 218 10.90 13.48 -2.07
N TRP A 219 9.91 13.74 -2.92
CA TRP A 219 9.42 12.76 -3.88
C TRP A 219 10.28 12.72 -5.14
N THR A 220 10.56 13.89 -5.72
CA THR A 220 11.35 14.00 -6.94
C THR A 220 12.79 13.55 -6.73
N GLY A 221 13.38 13.83 -5.56
CA GLY A 221 14.73 13.36 -5.21
C GLY A 221 14.86 11.85 -4.97
N HIS A 222 13.76 11.12 -4.92
CA HIS A 222 13.73 9.66 -4.78
C HIS A 222 13.08 8.94 -5.96
N ASP A 223 12.79 9.67 -7.05
CA ASP A 223 12.03 9.16 -8.19
C ASP A 223 10.74 8.44 -7.74
N TYR A 224 10.02 9.01 -6.77
CA TYR A 224 8.88 8.36 -6.15
C TYR A 224 7.69 8.26 -7.12
N ALA A 225 7.21 7.05 -7.33
CA ALA A 225 6.13 6.66 -8.21
C ALA A 225 5.33 5.51 -7.59
N VAL A 226 4.04 5.47 -7.88
CA VAL A 226 3.14 4.40 -7.41
C VAL A 226 3.04 3.29 -8.45
N GLU A 227 3.06 3.63 -9.74
CA GLU A 227 3.06 2.66 -10.84
C GLU A 227 4.03 3.09 -11.97
N PRO A 228 5.03 2.26 -12.31
CA PRO A 228 5.55 1.16 -11.47
C PRO A 228 5.98 1.70 -10.09
N PRO A 229 5.88 0.89 -9.02
CA PRO A 229 6.25 1.35 -7.68
C PRO A 229 7.75 1.59 -7.61
N SER A 230 8.15 2.72 -7.03
CA SER A 230 9.57 2.97 -6.74
C SER A 230 10.09 1.99 -5.70
N PRO A 231 11.41 1.70 -5.70
CA PRO A 231 12.04 0.92 -4.64
C PRO A 231 11.75 1.53 -3.27
N TYR A 232 11.65 0.68 -2.24
CA TYR A 232 11.49 1.15 -0.87
C TYR A 232 12.72 1.96 -0.42
N PHE A 233 12.48 3.07 0.28
CA PHE A 233 13.54 3.89 0.86
C PHE A 233 13.14 4.43 2.23
N SER A 234 14.10 4.41 3.15
CA SER A 234 13.91 4.90 4.52
C SER A 234 15.22 5.38 5.12
N TYR A 235 15.10 6.22 6.15
CA TYR A 235 16.23 6.84 6.82
C TYR A 235 16.20 6.59 8.32
N VAL A 236 17.33 6.14 8.88
CA VAL A 236 17.49 5.88 10.30
C VAL A 236 18.13 7.07 11.00
N ILE A 237 17.43 7.57 12.01
CA ILE A 237 17.88 8.63 12.90
C ILE A 237 18.15 8.04 14.29
N PRO A 238 19.36 8.18 14.84
CA PRO A 238 19.62 7.85 16.24
C PRO A 238 18.84 8.78 17.17
N ILE A 239 18.14 8.21 18.16
CA ILE A 239 17.42 8.98 19.18
C ILE A 239 18.46 9.55 20.16
N GLN A 240 18.75 10.84 20.06
CA GLN A 240 19.70 11.51 20.95
C GLN A 240 19.09 11.72 22.34
N GLN A 241 19.89 11.56 23.40
CA GLN A 241 19.49 11.89 24.76
C GLN A 241 19.33 13.42 24.91
N LYS A 242 18.38 13.84 25.77
CA LYS A 242 17.70 15.16 25.91
C LYS A 242 18.55 16.45 26.02
N ASN A 243 19.85 16.42 25.74
CA ASN A 243 20.79 17.48 26.12
C ASN A 243 21.20 18.45 24.99
N LYS A 244 20.51 18.46 23.84
CA LYS A 244 20.74 19.46 22.77
C LYS A 244 19.42 20.12 22.38
N GLN A 245 19.47 21.42 22.04
CA GLN A 245 18.35 22.08 21.36
C GLN A 245 18.05 21.29 20.08
N GLY A 246 16.95 20.55 20.10
CA GLY A 246 16.59 19.63 19.03
C GLY A 246 16.08 20.36 17.79
N SER A 247 16.27 19.73 16.63
CA SER A 247 15.59 20.12 15.40
C SER A 247 14.06 19.93 15.50
N PHE A 248 13.32 20.34 14.47
CA PHE A 248 11.91 19.99 14.32
C PHE A 248 11.70 18.47 14.39
N LEU A 249 12.49 17.70 13.64
CA LEU A 249 12.41 16.25 13.63
C LEU A 249 12.72 15.63 15.00
N ASP A 250 13.76 16.09 15.69
CA ASP A 250 14.06 15.63 17.05
C ASP A 250 12.90 15.89 18.01
N SER A 251 12.27 17.06 17.88
CA SER A 251 11.13 17.46 18.70
C SER A 251 9.91 16.56 18.44
N LEU A 252 9.63 16.24 17.17
CA LEU A 252 8.55 15.32 16.78
C LEU A 252 8.82 13.89 17.30
N ILE A 253 10.05 13.40 17.16
CA ILE A 253 10.46 12.08 17.68
C ILE A 253 10.26 12.03 19.19
N GLN A 254 10.75 13.04 19.92
CA GLN A 254 10.61 13.07 21.37
C GLN A 254 9.15 13.24 21.80
N GLN A 255 8.34 13.99 21.07
CA GLN A 255 6.91 14.10 21.32
C GLN A 255 6.21 12.73 21.26
N ILE A 256 6.61 11.84 20.34
CA ILE A 256 6.10 10.46 20.27
C ILE A 256 6.63 9.62 21.43
N VAL A 257 7.94 9.64 21.68
CA VAL A 257 8.60 8.82 22.74
C VAL A 257 8.11 9.18 24.13
N ASP A 258 7.90 10.48 24.40
CA ASP A 258 7.45 10.99 25.69
C ASP A 258 5.92 11.03 25.83
N CYS A 259 5.15 10.71 24.78
CA CYS A 259 3.69 10.70 24.82
C CYS A 259 3.16 9.73 25.91
N PRO A 260 2.47 10.21 26.95
CA PRO A 260 2.02 9.36 28.07
C PRO A 260 1.10 8.21 27.64
N GLN A 261 0.20 8.47 26.69
CA GLN A 261 -0.75 7.49 26.15
C GLN A 261 0.00 6.35 25.45
N LEU A 262 1.01 6.69 24.63
CA LEU A 262 1.83 5.70 23.93
C LEU A 262 2.73 4.92 24.89
N ARG A 263 3.38 5.58 25.86
CA ARG A 263 4.23 4.89 26.85
C ARG A 263 3.45 3.90 27.70
N ARG A 264 2.20 4.23 28.05
CA ARG A 264 1.31 3.32 28.79
C ARG A 264 0.97 2.09 27.95
N LYS A 265 0.71 2.28 26.66
CA LYS A 265 0.33 1.21 25.73
C LYS A 265 1.52 0.34 25.31
N PHE A 266 2.67 0.98 25.08
CA PHE A 266 3.89 0.41 24.52
C PHE A 266 5.09 0.75 25.43
N PRO A 267 5.21 0.12 26.61
CA PRO A 267 6.23 0.46 27.59
C PRO A 267 7.67 0.26 27.08
N LEU A 268 7.87 -0.60 26.09
CA LEU A 268 9.17 -0.81 25.45
C LEU A 268 9.64 0.38 24.60
N LEU A 269 8.75 1.33 24.24
CA LEU A 269 9.11 2.53 23.48
C LEU A 269 10.22 3.34 24.16
N ALA A 270 10.25 3.36 25.50
CA ALA A 270 11.30 4.01 26.28
C ALA A 270 12.70 3.40 26.08
N LYS A 271 12.78 2.21 25.45
CA LYS A 271 14.05 1.54 25.11
C LYS A 271 14.44 1.72 23.64
N ALA A 272 13.68 2.48 22.85
CA ALA A 272 14.03 2.78 21.48
C ALA A 272 15.33 3.60 21.44
N ARG A 273 16.25 3.23 20.55
CA ARG A 273 17.53 3.91 20.33
C ARG A 273 17.61 4.53 18.94
N TYR A 274 16.78 4.06 18.03
CA TYR A 274 16.72 4.51 16.64
C TYR A 274 15.27 4.70 16.23
N VAL A 275 15.06 5.61 15.28
CA VAL A 275 13.82 5.73 14.55
C VAL A 275 14.13 5.63 13.07
N GLU A 276 13.34 4.85 12.35
CA GLU A 276 13.38 4.77 10.90
C GLU A 276 12.22 5.58 10.33
N MET A 277 12.49 6.43 9.37
CA MET A 277 11.53 7.39 8.80
C MET A 277 11.41 7.18 7.29
N TRP A 278 10.17 7.13 6.81
CA TRP A 278 9.82 7.16 5.39
C TRP A 278 8.45 7.81 5.22
N ALA A 279 8.09 8.18 4.00
CA ALA A 279 6.77 8.75 3.72
C ALA A 279 6.16 8.14 2.46
N HIS A 280 4.83 8.26 2.35
CA HIS A 280 4.06 7.82 1.18
C HIS A 280 3.15 8.95 0.71
N ASN A 281 3.03 9.10 -0.61
CA ASN A 281 2.10 9.99 -1.28
C ASN A 281 1.30 9.22 -2.34
N ARG A 282 0.14 8.66 -1.96
CA ARG A 282 -0.60 7.67 -2.77
C ARG A 282 -1.93 8.23 -3.26
N PRO A 283 -2.34 7.98 -4.52
CA PRO A 283 -3.68 8.33 -5.01
C PRO A 283 -4.77 7.59 -4.24
N HIS A 284 -6.02 8.04 -4.38
CA HIS A 284 -7.16 7.48 -3.64
C HIS A 284 -7.28 5.95 -3.81
N ALA A 285 -7.32 5.43 -5.04
CA ALA A 285 -7.50 4.01 -5.32
C ALA A 285 -6.21 3.16 -5.18
N SER A 286 -5.17 3.71 -4.54
CA SER A 286 -3.93 3.00 -4.25
C SER A 286 -3.88 2.59 -2.78
N GLY A 287 -3.51 1.33 -2.54
CA GLY A 287 -3.30 0.79 -1.22
C GLY A 287 -1.84 0.41 -0.95
N HIS A 288 -1.65 -0.42 0.06
CA HIS A 288 -0.38 -1.05 0.37
C HIS A 288 -0.63 -2.45 0.91
N GLN A 289 0.01 -3.41 0.25
CA GLN A 289 0.02 -4.83 0.59
C GLN A 289 0.22 -5.11 2.08
N MET A 290 -0.43 -6.15 2.60
CA MET A 290 -0.27 -6.55 4.00
C MET A 290 1.15 -7.07 4.23
N HIS A 291 1.85 -6.50 5.22
CA HIS A 291 3.23 -6.83 5.53
C HIS A 291 3.53 -6.67 7.03
N PHE A 292 4.71 -7.15 7.41
CA PHE A 292 5.34 -6.85 8.70
C PHE A 292 6.46 -5.85 8.46
N ASP A 293 6.50 -4.79 9.26
CA ASP A 293 7.66 -3.89 9.26
C ASP A 293 8.86 -4.68 9.74
N SER A 294 9.88 -4.80 8.90
CA SER A 294 11.01 -5.68 9.17
C SER A 294 12.33 -5.05 8.73
N ASP A 295 13.37 -5.27 9.53
CA ASP A 295 14.71 -4.84 9.17
C ASP A 295 15.12 -5.54 7.87
N ASN A 296 15.56 -4.76 6.88
CA ASN A 296 15.91 -5.24 5.53
C ASN A 296 14.79 -5.96 4.78
N GLU A 297 13.52 -5.61 4.99
CA GLU A 297 12.41 -6.30 4.33
C GLU A 297 12.41 -7.83 4.63
N GLY A 298 12.97 -8.22 5.78
CA GLY A 298 13.07 -9.61 6.23
C GLY A 298 14.30 -10.38 5.73
N ILE A 299 15.14 -9.79 4.88
CA ILE A 299 16.36 -10.43 4.36
C ILE A 299 17.35 -10.64 5.52
N GLY A 300 17.72 -11.89 5.77
CA GLY A 300 18.62 -12.27 6.87
C GLY A 300 17.91 -12.53 8.21
N GLY A 301 16.58 -12.63 8.19
CA GLY A 301 15.75 -12.94 9.35
C GLY A 301 14.88 -11.76 9.78
N VAL A 302 13.68 -12.06 10.29
CA VAL A 302 12.71 -11.02 10.62
C VAL A 302 12.99 -10.43 12.00
N ARG A 303 13.27 -9.13 12.02
CA ARG A 303 13.33 -8.30 13.23
C ARG A 303 12.37 -7.15 13.01
N ASN A 304 11.47 -6.92 13.97
CA ASN A 304 10.44 -5.90 13.87
C ASN A 304 10.75 -4.70 14.78
N PRO A 305 10.19 -3.51 14.47
CA PRO A 305 10.29 -2.38 15.38
C PRO A 305 9.50 -2.65 16.66
N ILE A 306 9.77 -1.86 17.70
CA ILE A 306 8.99 -1.87 18.94
C ILE A 306 7.56 -1.43 18.65
N ILE A 307 7.44 -0.28 17.97
CA ILE A 307 6.19 0.21 17.40
C ILE A 307 6.46 0.81 16.04
N SER A 308 5.41 0.82 15.22
CA SER A 308 5.35 1.62 14.01
C SER A 308 4.26 2.67 14.13
N THR A 309 4.46 3.80 13.47
CA THR A 309 3.54 4.92 13.53
C THR A 309 3.19 5.44 12.14
N ILE A 310 1.95 5.93 12.00
CA ILE A 310 1.41 6.55 10.80
C ILE A 310 0.91 7.92 11.20
N LEU A 311 1.52 8.95 10.65
CA LEU A 311 1.10 10.34 10.81
C LEU A 311 0.43 10.81 9.52
N TYR A 312 -0.86 11.17 9.60
CA TYR A 312 -1.64 11.57 8.44
C TYR A 312 -1.48 13.06 8.15
N LEU A 313 -1.05 13.38 6.93
CA LEU A 313 -0.71 14.75 6.49
C LEU A 313 -1.72 15.33 5.47
N SER A 314 -2.52 14.49 4.81
CA SER A 314 -3.55 14.96 3.88
C SER A 314 -4.59 15.82 4.58
N ASP A 315 -4.91 16.95 3.97
CA ASP A 315 -6.09 17.72 4.38
C ASP A 315 -7.35 17.01 3.85
N CYS A 316 -8.30 16.76 4.74
CA CYS A 316 -9.63 16.31 4.39
C CYS A 316 -10.60 16.95 5.37
N LYS A 317 -10.95 18.21 5.08
CA LYS A 317 -11.87 19.03 5.88
C LYS A 317 -13.28 18.43 5.99
N ASN A 318 -13.62 17.44 5.18
CA ASN A 318 -14.92 16.79 5.23
C ASN A 318 -14.95 15.70 6.32
N ASN A 319 -15.92 15.80 7.23
CA ASN A 319 -16.22 14.90 8.34
C ASN A 319 -16.55 13.43 7.94
N GLY A 320 -16.19 12.95 6.75
CA GLY A 320 -16.67 11.68 6.20
C GLY A 320 -15.70 10.70 5.57
N GLY A 321 -14.40 10.96 5.64
CA GLY A 321 -13.37 10.05 5.13
C GLY A 321 -12.30 10.82 4.38
N GLY A 322 -11.04 10.59 4.73
CA GLY A 322 -9.92 11.17 4.00
C GLY A 322 -9.68 10.46 2.67
N VAL A 323 -8.75 11.02 1.88
CA VAL A 323 -8.25 10.37 0.67
C VAL A 323 -7.62 9.03 1.01
N GLY A 324 -7.82 8.05 0.12
CA GLY A 324 -7.37 6.66 0.27
C GLY A 324 -8.24 5.84 1.21
N GLY A 325 -7.87 4.59 1.43
CA GLY A 325 -8.54 3.72 2.39
C GLY A 325 -7.91 3.74 3.78
N PRO A 326 -8.57 3.08 4.76
CA PRO A 326 -8.08 2.97 6.12
C PRO A 326 -6.80 2.12 6.17
N SER A 327 -5.97 2.40 7.17
CA SER A 327 -4.92 1.45 7.57
C SER A 327 -5.58 0.30 8.32
N LEU A 328 -5.27 -0.94 7.93
CA LEU A 328 -5.70 -2.14 8.63
C LEU A 328 -4.57 -2.61 9.53
N ILE A 329 -4.82 -2.70 10.83
CA ILE A 329 -3.91 -3.30 11.80
C ILE A 329 -4.55 -4.59 12.30
N THR A 330 -3.81 -5.68 12.37
CA THR A 330 -4.32 -6.97 12.85
C THR A 330 -3.63 -7.41 14.14
N ASN A 331 -4.08 -8.52 14.73
CA ASN A 331 -3.33 -9.22 15.79
C ASN A 331 -2.47 -10.38 15.23
N GLN A 332 -2.44 -10.57 13.90
CA GLN A 332 -1.62 -11.61 13.29
C GLN A 332 -0.15 -11.27 13.45
N ARG A 333 0.63 -12.26 13.86
CA ARG A 333 2.10 -12.23 14.01
C ARG A 333 2.74 -13.31 13.14
N LEU A 334 4.05 -13.27 12.94
CA LEU A 334 4.79 -14.24 12.11
C LEU A 334 4.56 -15.70 12.52
N GLN A 335 4.44 -15.94 13.83
CA GLN A 335 4.19 -17.26 14.42
C GLN A 335 2.72 -17.69 14.40
N SER A 336 1.82 -16.92 13.79
CA SER A 336 0.41 -17.30 13.71
C SER A 336 0.26 -18.51 12.81
N THR A 337 -0.50 -19.50 13.27
CA THR A 337 -0.71 -20.76 12.55
C THR A 337 -2.12 -20.90 11.97
N SER A 338 -2.98 -19.91 12.21
CA SER A 338 -4.38 -19.94 11.77
C SER A 338 -4.92 -18.54 11.54
N LEU A 339 -5.71 -18.38 10.48
CA LEU A 339 -6.35 -17.12 10.10
C LEU A 339 -7.69 -16.88 10.81
N SER A 340 -8.35 -17.92 11.35
CA SER A 340 -9.70 -17.82 11.93
C SER A 340 -9.77 -16.94 13.19
N ASN A 341 -8.66 -16.88 13.93
CA ASN A 341 -8.54 -16.09 15.16
C ASN A 341 -7.96 -14.69 14.92
N VAL A 342 -7.66 -14.35 13.66
CA VAL A 342 -7.16 -13.02 13.32
C VAL A 342 -8.31 -12.02 13.45
N ARG A 343 -8.04 -10.93 14.15
CA ARG A 343 -8.91 -9.78 14.35
C ARG A 343 -8.24 -8.55 13.77
N GLY A 344 -9.06 -7.64 13.27
CA GLY A 344 -8.62 -6.43 12.58
C GLY A 344 -9.17 -5.18 13.24
N TRP A 345 -8.46 -4.09 13.03
CA TRP A 345 -8.79 -2.75 13.49
C TRP A 345 -8.47 -1.77 12.38
N LEU A 346 -9.48 -1.03 11.92
CA LEU A 346 -9.33 0.00 10.91
C LEU A 346 -9.02 1.35 11.57
N ALA A 347 -8.01 2.01 11.04
CA ALA A 347 -7.67 3.39 11.36
C ALA A 347 -7.86 4.26 10.11
N TYR A 348 -8.89 5.09 10.12
CA TYR A 348 -9.19 6.01 9.02
C TYR A 348 -8.22 7.18 9.01
N SER A 349 -7.86 7.64 7.81
CA SER A 349 -7.09 8.87 7.62
C SER A 349 -7.86 10.07 8.15
N LYS A 350 -7.18 10.91 8.93
CA LYS A 350 -7.69 12.18 9.45
C LYS A 350 -6.50 13.15 9.64
N PRO A 351 -6.62 14.45 9.33
CA PRO A 351 -5.54 15.42 9.56
C PRO A 351 -5.07 15.38 11.02
N ARG A 352 -3.77 15.58 11.24
CA ARG A 352 -3.14 15.63 12.57
C ARG A 352 -3.32 14.37 13.41
N ARG A 353 -3.79 13.26 12.84
CA ARG A 353 -3.91 11.98 13.54
C ARG A 353 -2.59 11.22 13.52
N LEU A 354 -2.20 10.69 14.67
CA LEU A 354 -1.17 9.68 14.81
C LEU A 354 -1.82 8.33 15.11
N VAL A 355 -1.44 7.29 14.39
CA VAL A 355 -1.73 5.90 14.72
C VAL A 355 -0.42 5.23 15.10
N ALA A 356 -0.33 4.65 16.28
CA ALA A 356 0.82 3.86 16.72
C ALA A 356 0.37 2.42 16.99
N PHE A 357 1.14 1.43 16.53
CA PHE A 357 0.82 0.02 16.72
C PHE A 357 2.06 -0.81 17.00
N ASP A 358 1.85 -1.99 17.61
CA ASP A 358 2.90 -2.98 17.87
C ASP A 358 3.60 -3.34 16.55
N GLY A 359 4.92 -3.12 16.46
CA GLY A 359 5.66 -3.30 15.20
C GLY A 359 5.71 -4.74 14.69
N THR A 360 5.34 -5.71 15.52
CA THR A 360 5.38 -7.15 15.18
C THR A 360 4.09 -7.69 14.56
N VAL A 361 3.05 -6.85 14.40
CA VAL A 361 1.76 -7.29 13.83
C VAL A 361 1.65 -7.01 12.32
N LEU A 362 0.91 -7.88 11.64
CA LEU A 362 0.60 -7.72 10.22
C LEU A 362 -0.33 -6.52 10.04
N HIS A 363 0.00 -5.66 9.09
CA HIS A 363 -0.77 -4.47 8.78
C HIS A 363 -0.64 -4.10 7.31
N GLY A 364 -1.48 -3.19 6.84
CA GLY A 364 -1.46 -2.70 5.47
C GLY A 364 -2.38 -1.50 5.29
N VAL A 365 -2.53 -1.04 4.06
CA VAL A 365 -3.42 0.09 3.72
C VAL A 365 -4.41 -0.38 2.69
N ILE A 366 -5.70 -0.39 3.02
CA ILE A 366 -6.73 -0.78 2.07
C ILE A 366 -6.81 0.31 0.97
N PRO A 367 -6.97 -0.04 -0.32
CA PRO A 367 -7.17 0.97 -1.35
C PRO A 367 -8.45 1.76 -1.07
N GLY A 368 -8.46 3.05 -1.42
CA GLY A 368 -9.68 3.86 -1.35
C GLY A 368 -10.76 3.26 -2.23
N LYS A 369 -11.99 3.19 -1.71
CA LYS A 369 -13.15 2.68 -2.44
C LYS A 369 -13.97 3.83 -3.02
N GLY A 370 -14.48 3.63 -4.23
CA GLY A 370 -15.26 4.63 -4.94
C GLY A 370 -14.39 5.77 -5.47
N VAL A 371 -14.97 6.97 -5.50
CA VAL A 371 -14.31 8.18 -6.00
C VAL A 371 -13.56 8.92 -4.90
N VAL A 372 -12.63 9.78 -5.31
CA VAL A 372 -11.94 10.70 -4.40
C VAL A 372 -12.99 11.56 -3.69
N PRO A 373 -12.98 11.65 -2.34
CA PRO A 373 -13.89 12.52 -1.62
C PRO A 373 -13.77 13.94 -2.16
N ALA A 374 -14.89 14.64 -2.38
CA ALA A 374 -14.83 16.04 -2.76
C ALA A 374 -14.00 16.79 -1.69
N ALA A 375 -13.05 17.62 -2.13
CA ALA A 375 -12.45 18.60 -1.24
C ALA A 375 -13.62 19.41 -0.68
N ALA A 376 -13.61 19.72 0.62
CA ALA A 376 -14.55 20.72 1.11
C ALA A 376 -14.31 21.96 0.23
N ALA A 377 -15.32 22.35 -0.56
CA ALA A 377 -15.25 23.59 -1.30
C ALA A 377 -14.86 24.64 -0.26
N ALA A 378 -13.71 25.28 -0.44
CA ALA A 378 -13.47 26.49 0.31
C ALA A 378 -14.63 27.41 -0.08
N ASP A 379 -15.38 27.92 0.89
CA ASP A 379 -16.50 28.86 0.68
C ASP A 379 -16.05 30.21 0.06
N ASP A 380 -14.87 30.24 -0.56
CA ASP A 380 -14.21 31.40 -1.14
C ASP A 380 -13.78 31.07 -2.58
N ASP A 381 -14.72 31.28 -3.51
CA ASP A 381 -14.55 31.16 -4.97
C ASP A 381 -13.54 32.18 -5.56
N SER A 382 -12.94 33.05 -4.73
CA SER A 382 -12.17 34.19 -5.23
C SER A 382 -10.68 33.93 -5.51
N LEU A 383 -10.15 32.74 -5.18
CA LEU A 383 -8.75 32.41 -5.45
C LEU A 383 -8.64 31.06 -6.21
N PRO A 384 -7.90 31.02 -7.34
CA PRO A 384 -7.52 29.75 -7.96
C PRO A 384 -6.62 29.01 -6.97
N GLN A 385 -7.20 28.15 -6.16
CA GLN A 385 -6.45 27.27 -5.29
C GLN A 385 -5.62 26.36 -6.21
N PRO A 386 -4.29 26.25 -5.99
CA PRO A 386 -3.53 25.22 -6.66
C PRO A 386 -4.24 23.90 -6.38
N ARG A 387 -4.69 23.23 -7.44
CA ARG A 387 -5.31 21.92 -7.37
C ARG A 387 -4.22 20.93 -7.00
N HIS A 388 -3.78 20.96 -5.75
CA HIS A 388 -2.97 19.89 -5.22
C HIS A 388 -3.82 18.63 -5.35
N GLU A 389 -3.31 17.72 -6.16
CA GLU A 389 -3.79 16.36 -6.29
C GLU A 389 -4.19 15.82 -4.91
N GLN A 390 -5.46 15.43 -4.78
CA GLN A 390 -6.00 14.92 -3.54
C GLN A 390 -5.46 13.51 -3.31
N ARG A 391 -4.35 13.43 -2.57
CA ARG A 391 -3.61 12.20 -2.30
C ARG A 391 -3.58 11.87 -0.82
N ARG A 392 -3.43 10.59 -0.49
CA ARG A 392 -3.19 10.08 0.87
C ARG A 392 -1.69 10.19 1.18
N VAL A 393 -1.34 11.18 1.99
CA VAL A 393 0.02 11.53 2.37
C VAL A 393 0.23 11.15 3.83
N THR A 394 1.23 10.31 4.08
CA THR A 394 1.59 9.86 5.42
C THR A 394 3.08 9.91 5.64
N LEU A 395 3.48 10.37 6.83
CA LEU A 395 4.83 10.20 7.36
C LEU A 395 4.83 9.02 8.33
N MET A 396 5.73 8.07 8.13
CA MET A 396 5.86 6.88 8.95
C MET A 396 7.14 6.96 9.78
N LEU A 397 7.02 6.59 11.05
CA LEU A 397 8.16 6.44 11.95
C LEU A 397 8.09 5.09 12.67
N ALA A 398 9.09 4.24 12.48
CA ALA A 398 9.25 2.99 13.20
C ALA A 398 10.34 3.11 14.26
N PHE A 399 10.03 2.72 15.50
CA PHE A 399 10.92 2.88 16.64
C PHE A 399 11.62 1.57 16.96
N TRP A 400 12.94 1.58 16.87
CA TRP A 400 13.77 0.39 16.97
C TRP A 400 14.60 0.42 18.25
N LYS A 401 14.69 -0.74 18.92
CA LYS A 401 15.72 -0.94 19.95
C LYS A 401 17.09 -0.92 19.28
N ASP A 402 17.26 -1.73 18.23
CA ASP A 402 18.48 -1.83 17.44
C ASP A 402 18.07 -2.08 15.98
N ILE A 403 18.74 -1.45 15.02
CA ILE A 403 18.53 -1.62 13.57
C ILE A 403 19.89 -1.57 12.86
N GLN A 404 20.05 -2.32 11.78
CA GLN A 404 21.26 -2.28 10.97
C GLN A 404 21.17 -1.16 9.93
N LEU A 405 22.15 -0.25 9.96
CA LEU A 405 22.29 0.79 8.95
C LEU A 405 22.84 0.18 7.65
N ARG A 406 22.33 0.65 6.52
CA ARG A 406 22.77 0.23 5.19
C ARG A 406 23.27 1.43 4.42
N ASP A 407 24.55 1.41 4.10
CA ASP A 407 25.15 2.44 3.27
C ASP A 407 25.08 1.99 1.81
N SER A 408 24.22 2.63 1.03
CA SER A 408 24.05 2.37 -0.40
C SER A 408 23.92 3.69 -1.15
N VAL A 409 24.47 3.72 -2.37
CA VAL A 409 24.33 4.86 -3.30
C VAL A 409 22.89 4.97 -3.79
N LYS A 410 22.23 3.84 -4.03
CA LYS A 410 20.82 3.78 -4.46
C LYS A 410 19.85 3.95 -3.28
N PRO A 411 18.61 4.42 -3.53
CA PRO A 411 17.51 4.33 -2.55
C PRO A 411 17.38 2.90 -2.00
N GLY A 412 17.06 2.78 -0.72
CA GLY A 412 17.01 1.49 -0.04
C GLY A 412 16.59 1.61 1.43
N ALA A 413 16.36 0.47 2.06
CA ALA A 413 15.95 0.35 3.45
C ALA A 413 17.05 0.75 4.45
N ALA A 414 16.65 1.39 5.54
CA ALA A 414 17.46 1.72 6.71
C ALA A 414 18.76 2.49 6.40
N ARG A 415 18.70 3.46 5.49
CA ARG A 415 19.88 4.29 5.16
C ARG A 415 20.24 5.20 6.34
N PRO A 416 21.52 5.55 6.53
CA PRO A 416 21.86 6.58 7.51
C PRO A 416 21.20 7.91 7.13
N TRP A 417 20.75 8.67 8.13
CA TRP A 417 20.32 10.04 7.91
C TRP A 417 21.41 10.86 7.18
N PRO A 418 21.10 11.66 6.15
CA PRO A 418 22.08 12.47 5.43
C PRO A 418 22.84 13.42 6.36
N LYS A 419 24.15 13.62 6.14
CA LYS A 419 25.03 14.47 6.96
C LYS A 419 25.96 15.32 6.09
N GLY A 420 26.52 16.38 6.68
CA GLY A 420 27.51 17.23 6.03
C GLY A 420 26.92 18.23 5.05
N ASP A 421 27.67 18.58 4.02
CA ASP A 421 27.26 19.54 2.99
C ASP A 421 26.24 18.93 2.00
N ASP A 422 26.17 17.59 1.93
CA ASP A 422 25.30 16.84 1.02
C ASP A 422 23.88 16.59 1.58
N VAL A 423 23.49 17.27 2.66
CA VAL A 423 22.13 17.13 3.21
C VAL A 423 21.15 17.74 2.20
N PRO A 424 20.19 16.97 1.65
CA PRO A 424 19.20 17.50 0.71
C PRO A 424 18.30 18.52 1.41
N SER A 425 17.67 19.41 0.64
CA SER A 425 16.96 20.55 1.22
C SER A 425 15.76 20.10 2.05
N TRP A 426 15.06 19.02 1.65
CA TRP A 426 13.97 18.43 2.43
C TRP A 426 14.44 17.98 3.82
N ALA A 427 15.65 17.39 3.91
CA ALA A 427 16.22 16.93 5.18
C ALA A 427 16.68 18.12 6.03
N ARG A 428 17.25 19.15 5.41
CA ARG A 428 17.60 20.42 6.09
C ARG A 428 16.36 21.09 6.68
N LYS A 429 15.23 21.08 5.98
CA LYS A 429 13.94 21.58 6.51
C LYS A 429 13.55 20.82 7.78
N LEU A 430 13.57 19.48 7.76
CA LEU A 430 13.30 18.68 8.97
C LEU A 430 14.28 18.93 10.12
N LEU A 431 15.53 19.31 9.81
CA LEU A 431 16.53 19.69 10.81
C LEU A 431 16.39 21.13 11.32
N ASN A 432 15.46 21.92 10.81
CA ASN A 432 15.33 23.33 11.15
C ASN A 432 14.69 23.53 12.54
N ALA A 433 15.47 24.04 13.49
CA ALA A 433 15.02 24.31 14.86
C ALA A 433 14.10 25.56 15.00
N ARG A 434 13.91 26.35 13.93
CA ARG A 434 13.12 27.59 13.98
C ARG A 434 11.61 27.36 13.99
N VAL A 435 11.15 26.18 13.59
CA VAL A 435 9.74 25.82 13.68
C VAL A 435 9.43 25.50 15.13
N ARG A 436 9.05 26.54 15.88
CA ARG A 436 8.64 26.36 17.28
C ARG A 436 7.40 25.47 17.29
N CYS A 437 7.50 24.35 17.99
CA CYS A 437 6.34 23.55 18.37
C CYS A 437 5.55 24.35 19.42
N GLY A 438 4.77 25.34 18.96
CA GLY A 438 3.84 26.04 19.81
C GLY A 438 2.85 25.02 20.39
N SER A 439 2.63 25.06 21.70
CA SER A 439 1.50 24.35 22.26
C SER A 439 0.24 25.12 21.87
N ASP A 440 -0.53 24.60 20.93
CA ASP A 440 -1.85 25.16 20.59
C ASP A 440 -2.88 24.96 21.73
N GLY A 441 -2.43 24.51 22.90
CA GLY A 441 -3.25 24.18 24.07
C GLY A 441 -4.07 22.90 23.93
N SER A 442 -4.18 22.33 22.72
CA SER A 442 -4.86 21.06 22.48
C SER A 442 -3.96 19.89 22.90
N SER A 443 -4.49 19.04 23.78
CA SER A 443 -3.88 17.76 24.09
C SER A 443 -4.35 16.70 23.09
N PRO A 444 -3.48 15.74 22.70
CA PRO A 444 -3.88 14.65 21.81
C PRO A 444 -5.05 13.85 22.41
N LYS A 445 -6.08 13.64 21.61
CA LYS A 445 -7.31 12.94 22.01
C LYS A 445 -7.22 11.48 21.61
N MET A 446 -7.32 10.58 22.58
CA MET A 446 -7.34 9.15 22.28
C MET A 446 -8.66 8.76 21.60
N VAL A 447 -8.55 8.01 20.52
CA VAL A 447 -9.70 7.51 19.74
C VAL A 447 -9.57 5.99 19.62
N ASP A 448 -10.70 5.29 19.69
CA ASP A 448 -10.71 3.85 19.47
C ASP A 448 -10.66 3.54 17.97
N PRO A 449 -9.82 2.58 17.54
CA PRO A 449 -9.88 2.10 16.16
C PRO A 449 -11.20 1.35 15.93
N VAL A 450 -11.65 1.27 14.66
CA VAL A 450 -12.89 0.56 14.32
C VAL A 450 -12.61 -0.95 14.29
N PRO A 451 -13.15 -1.75 15.21
CA PRO A 451 -12.91 -3.18 15.23
C PRO A 451 -13.63 -3.89 14.08
N ILE A 452 -13.00 -4.94 13.57
CA ILE A 452 -13.56 -5.82 12.54
C ILE A 452 -13.72 -7.23 13.11
N GLY A 453 -14.86 -7.87 12.79
CA GLY A 453 -15.20 -9.19 13.32
C GLY A 453 -14.21 -10.29 12.92
N HIS A 454 -13.82 -10.33 11.64
CA HIS A 454 -12.84 -11.26 11.09
C HIS A 454 -12.09 -10.61 9.92
N VAL A 455 -10.80 -10.93 9.78
CA VAL A 455 -9.95 -10.35 8.74
C VAL A 455 -10.06 -11.11 7.41
N TYR A 456 -10.24 -12.42 7.48
CA TYR A 456 -10.22 -13.30 6.32
C TYR A 456 -11.53 -14.07 6.20
N GLU A 457 -11.99 -14.23 4.96
CA GLU A 457 -13.16 -15.03 4.59
C GLU A 457 -12.84 -15.87 3.35
N ASP A 458 -13.59 -16.95 3.16
CA ASP A 458 -13.54 -17.72 1.93
C ASP A 458 -14.09 -16.88 0.75
N LEU A 459 -14.00 -17.40 -0.48
CA LEU A 459 -14.52 -16.67 -1.63
C LEU A 459 -16.05 -16.52 -1.65
N ASP A 460 -16.76 -17.24 -0.77
CA ASP A 460 -18.22 -17.15 -0.56
C ASP A 460 -18.60 -16.12 0.51
N GLY A 461 -17.63 -15.52 1.20
CA GLY A 461 -17.86 -14.53 2.26
C GLY A 461 -18.09 -15.15 3.64
N ASN A 462 -17.82 -16.44 3.83
CA ASN A 462 -17.91 -17.08 5.14
C ASN A 462 -16.58 -16.90 5.90
N PRO A 463 -16.63 -16.62 7.22
CA PRO A 463 -15.42 -16.62 8.04
C PRO A 463 -14.69 -17.95 7.94
N LEU A 464 -13.35 -17.90 7.86
CA LEU A 464 -12.54 -19.12 7.78
C LEU A 464 -12.68 -19.98 9.04
N SER A 465 -12.78 -21.30 8.85
CA SER A 465 -12.92 -22.25 9.96
C SER A 465 -11.60 -22.46 10.71
N ASN A 466 -11.67 -22.89 11.98
CA ASN A 466 -10.49 -23.20 12.80
C ASN A 466 -9.64 -24.36 12.27
N HIS A 467 -10.20 -25.21 11.40
CA HIS A 467 -9.54 -26.40 10.86
C HIS A 467 -8.85 -26.16 9.52
N GLN A 468 -8.99 -24.96 8.96
CA GLN A 468 -8.36 -24.63 7.69
C GLN A 468 -6.87 -24.39 7.90
N ILE A 469 -6.06 -25.08 7.09
CA ILE A 469 -4.62 -24.85 7.00
C ILE A 469 -4.40 -23.40 6.57
N MET A 470 -3.39 -22.72 7.14
CA MET A 470 -3.03 -21.37 6.72
C MET A 470 -2.68 -21.39 5.22
N PRO A 471 -3.45 -20.69 4.37
CA PRO A 471 -3.17 -20.64 2.95
C PRO A 471 -1.82 -19.99 2.70
N GLU A 472 -1.19 -20.34 1.59
CA GLU A 472 0.00 -19.62 1.14
C GLU A 472 -0.36 -18.17 0.85
N TYR A 473 0.64 -17.29 0.95
CA TYR A 473 0.41 -15.86 0.87
C TYR A 473 -0.23 -15.45 -0.47
N GLU A 474 0.16 -16.10 -1.56
CA GLU A 474 -0.34 -15.90 -2.92
C GLU A 474 -1.76 -16.44 -3.15
N GLU A 475 -2.27 -17.29 -2.25
CA GLU A 475 -3.64 -17.83 -2.27
C GLU A 475 -4.64 -16.93 -1.54
N VAL A 476 -4.16 -15.85 -0.90
CA VAL A 476 -4.98 -14.86 -0.20
C VAL A 476 -5.13 -13.60 -1.05
N PHE A 477 -6.35 -13.33 -1.52
CA PHE A 477 -6.61 -12.08 -2.23
C PHE A 477 -6.70 -10.90 -1.25
N GLN A 478 -5.80 -9.92 -1.41
CA GLN A 478 -5.72 -8.76 -0.53
C GLN A 478 -6.13 -7.44 -1.20
N GLY A 479 -6.31 -7.44 -2.53
CA GLY A 479 -6.75 -6.26 -3.28
C GLY A 479 -5.64 -5.25 -3.61
N PHE A 480 -4.45 -5.72 -4.01
CA PHE A 480 -3.30 -4.87 -4.34
C PHE A 480 -2.75 -5.17 -5.72
#